data_AF-R1FJE2-F1
#
_entry.id   AF-R1FJE2-F1
#
_cell.length_a   1.000
_cell.length_b   1.000
_cell.length_c   1.000
_cell.angle_alpha   90.00
_cell.angle_beta   90.00
_cell.angle_gamma   90.00
#
_symmetry.space_group_name_H-M   'P 1'
#
loop_
_entity.id
_entity.type
_entity.pdbx_description
1 polymer ?
#
loop_
_entity_poly.entity_id
_entity_poly.type
_entity_poly.pdbx_seq_one_letter_code
_entity_poly.pdbx_strand_id
1 'polypeptide(L)'
;MLNLATSLAFSILSTRFSTLGVEHSSLRCSRITAESPPIGRLSSLLTDLGSSDWQPLRPRSCLANPCFASSLLTSFSVSEACRRGVYVPFGIGPTAVLASSVIYWSNPIKESLRRTVDLFAVRVGMAVQVLLAWRYCSGRALPLILAGYTAGGACYACGRILTVRGAVLAGHRVHCGVHVFANLGNLLILPYVV
;
A
#
# COMPACT_ATOMS: atom_id res chain seq x y z
N MET A 1 -22.31 15.80 -7.67
CA MET A 1 -21.88 14.38 -7.52
C MET A 1 -20.54 14.19 -6.80
N LEU A 2 -19.71 15.24 -6.62
CA LEU A 2 -18.46 15.20 -5.83
C LEU A 2 -18.62 14.83 -4.34
N ASN A 3 -19.76 15.16 -3.71
CA ASN A 3 -19.97 14.96 -2.27
C ASN A 3 -20.31 13.53 -1.87
N LEU A 4 -20.76 12.67 -2.80
CA LEU A 4 -21.23 11.33 -2.41
C LEU A 4 -20.06 10.37 -2.21
N ALA A 5 -19.02 10.43 -3.04
CA ALA A 5 -17.88 9.53 -2.97
C ALA A 5 -16.95 9.85 -1.77
N THR A 6 -16.70 11.13 -1.51
CA THR A 6 -15.98 11.60 -0.32
C THR A 6 -16.77 11.30 0.95
N SER A 7 -18.08 11.50 0.95
CA SER A 7 -18.94 11.21 2.10
C SER A 7 -19.13 9.70 2.32
N LEU A 8 -19.08 8.85 1.29
CA LEU A 8 -19.06 7.39 1.46
C LEU A 8 -17.74 6.93 2.09
N ALA A 9 -16.60 7.43 1.60
CA ALA A 9 -15.30 7.12 2.16
C ALA A 9 -15.20 7.58 3.62
N PHE A 10 -15.70 8.77 3.95
CA PHE A 10 -15.78 9.28 5.32
C PHE A 10 -16.81 8.55 6.19
N SER A 11 -17.96 8.14 5.64
CA SER A 11 -18.99 7.41 6.39
C SER A 11 -18.56 5.99 6.74
N ILE A 12 -17.87 5.30 5.82
CA ILE A 12 -17.23 3.99 6.10
C ILE A 12 -16.15 4.14 7.17
N LEU A 13 -15.42 5.25 7.17
CA LEU A 13 -14.42 5.57 8.18
C LEU A 13 -15.09 5.85 9.55
N SER A 14 -16.10 6.72 9.58
CA SER A 14 -16.78 7.22 10.79
C SER A 14 -17.56 6.13 11.53
N THR A 15 -18.30 5.27 10.83
CA THR A 15 -19.04 4.16 11.46
C THR A 15 -18.14 3.12 12.16
N ARG A 16 -16.85 3.05 11.81
CA ARG A 16 -15.87 2.15 12.45
C ARG A 16 -15.11 2.81 13.60
N PHE A 17 -15.08 4.15 13.67
CA PHE A 17 -14.42 4.90 14.75
C PHE A 17 -15.28 5.04 16.01
N SER A 18 -16.62 5.12 15.88
CA SER A 18 -17.52 5.27 17.03
C SER A 18 -17.62 4.05 17.96
N THR A 19 -17.08 2.89 17.58
CA THR A 19 -17.14 1.65 18.37
C THR A 19 -15.83 1.29 19.09
N LEU A 20 -14.79 2.13 19.01
CA LEU A 20 -13.46 1.82 19.56
C LEU A 20 -13.01 2.78 20.68
N GLY A 21 -13.95 3.51 21.27
CA GLY A 21 -13.71 4.22 22.51
C GLY A 21 -13.52 3.23 23.66
N VAL A 22 -12.39 3.39 24.36
CA VAL A 22 -11.99 2.70 25.60
C VAL A 22 -11.36 1.32 25.38
N GLU A 23 -10.02 1.26 25.41
CA GLU A 23 -9.29 0.61 26.51
C GLU A 23 -7.76 0.78 26.37
N HIS A 24 -7.18 1.43 27.39
CA HIS A 24 -5.75 1.42 27.68
C HIS A 24 -5.31 0.00 28.08
N SER A 25 -4.10 -0.44 27.68
CA SER A 25 -3.04 -0.93 28.60
C SER A 25 -1.93 -1.77 27.94
N SER A 26 -0.69 -1.41 28.31
CA SER A 26 0.53 -2.24 28.43
C SER A 26 1.11 -2.93 27.19
N LEU A 27 2.11 -2.29 26.57
CA LEU A 27 3.05 -2.93 25.64
C LEU A 27 4.39 -3.18 26.35
N ARG A 28 4.68 -4.45 26.64
CA ARG A 28 5.98 -4.94 27.09
C ARG A 28 6.97 -4.78 25.92
N CYS A 29 7.91 -3.85 26.06
CA CYS A 29 8.95 -3.59 25.08
C CYS A 29 10.03 -4.68 25.17
N SER A 30 9.96 -5.68 24.30
CA SER A 30 11.06 -6.63 24.11
C SER A 30 12.11 -5.98 23.21
N ARG A 31 13.27 -5.72 23.80
CA ARG A 31 14.49 -5.16 23.19
C ARG A 31 14.88 -5.98 21.95
N ILE A 32 14.77 -5.37 20.77
CA ILE A 32 15.20 -5.96 19.49
C ILE A 32 16.71 -5.75 19.36
N THR A 33 17.50 -6.82 19.47
CA THR A 33 18.89 -6.84 18.97
C THR A 33 18.82 -6.96 17.45
N ALA A 34 19.16 -5.87 16.75
CA ALA A 34 19.27 -5.85 15.31
C ALA A 34 20.60 -6.51 14.90
N GLU A 35 20.61 -7.84 14.76
CA GLU A 35 21.63 -8.50 13.95
C GLU A 35 21.32 -8.18 12.48
N SER A 36 22.18 -7.36 11.87
CA SER A 36 22.13 -7.06 10.44
C SER A 36 22.32 -8.35 9.63
N PRO A 37 21.39 -8.72 8.74
CA PRO A 37 21.52 -9.94 7.96
C PRO A 37 22.74 -9.84 7.02
N PRO A 38 23.48 -10.94 6.79
CA PRO A 38 24.62 -10.94 5.89
C PRO A 38 24.18 -10.58 4.46
N ILE A 39 25.06 -9.88 3.74
CA ILE A 39 24.89 -9.56 2.31
C ILE A 39 24.77 -10.90 1.56
N GLY A 40 23.55 -11.28 1.21
CA GLY A 40 23.25 -12.56 0.59
C GLY A 40 23.72 -12.61 -0.87
N ARG A 41 24.23 -13.75 -1.31
CA ARG A 41 24.45 -14.02 -2.74
C ARG A 41 23.13 -13.86 -3.51
N LEU A 42 23.14 -13.37 -4.75
CA LEU A 42 21.93 -13.16 -5.56
C LEU A 42 21.01 -14.40 -5.60
N SER A 43 21.59 -15.61 -5.67
CA SER A 43 20.84 -16.86 -5.61
C SER A 43 20.00 -17.00 -4.34
N SER A 44 20.56 -16.65 -3.17
CA SER A 44 19.83 -16.70 -1.89
C SER A 44 18.65 -15.71 -1.86
N LEU A 45 18.82 -14.51 -2.43
CA LEU A 45 17.77 -13.51 -2.52
C LEU A 45 16.63 -13.98 -3.44
N LEU A 46 16.97 -14.62 -4.56
CA LEU A 46 15.99 -15.21 -5.48
C LEU A 46 15.22 -16.37 -4.83
N THR A 47 15.91 -17.23 -4.07
CA THR A 47 15.27 -18.30 -3.28
C THR A 47 14.29 -17.72 -2.26
N ASP A 48 14.70 -16.69 -1.50
CA ASP A 48 13.84 -16.04 -0.50
C ASP A 48 12.62 -15.35 -1.15
N LEU A 49 12.79 -14.73 -2.31
CA LEU A 49 11.68 -14.13 -3.07
C LEU A 49 10.71 -15.17 -3.60
N GLY A 50 11.23 -16.35 -4.00
CA GLY A 50 10.44 -17.49 -4.46
C GLY A 50 9.76 -18.27 -3.34
N SER A 51 10.21 -18.11 -2.10
CA SER A 51 9.69 -18.87 -0.96
C SER A 51 8.20 -18.62 -0.72
N SER A 52 7.50 -19.72 -0.38
CA SER A 52 6.11 -19.75 0.06
C SER A 52 5.95 -19.48 1.55
N ASP A 53 7.04 -19.31 2.30
CA ASP A 53 7.02 -19.15 3.76
C ASP A 53 6.59 -17.74 4.21
N TRP A 54 6.41 -16.81 3.28
CA TRP A 54 5.87 -15.49 3.60
C TRP A 54 4.49 -15.61 4.25
N GLN A 55 4.33 -14.95 5.40
CA GLN A 55 3.07 -14.86 6.13
C GLN A 55 2.71 -13.40 6.40
N PRO A 56 1.42 -13.03 6.31
CA PRO A 56 0.98 -11.69 6.69
C PRO A 56 1.10 -11.47 8.19
N LEU A 57 1.43 -10.25 8.59
CA LEU A 57 1.37 -9.81 9.97
C LEU A 57 -0.09 -9.83 10.45
N ARG A 58 -0.32 -10.46 11.60
CA ARG A 58 -1.63 -10.51 12.28
C ARG A 58 -1.56 -9.77 13.61
N PRO A 59 -1.57 -8.42 13.60
CA PRO A 59 -1.58 -7.65 14.83
C PRO A 59 -2.94 -7.75 15.52
N ARG A 60 -2.99 -7.46 16.83
CA ARG A 60 -4.24 -7.46 17.63
C ARG A 60 -5.27 -6.44 17.14
N SER A 61 -4.83 -5.39 16.47
CA SER A 61 -5.66 -4.35 15.84
C SER A 61 -5.17 -4.09 14.43
N CYS A 62 -6.09 -3.87 13.48
CA CYS A 62 -5.73 -3.54 12.10
C CYS A 62 -4.93 -2.23 12.01
N LEU A 63 -5.12 -1.28 12.92
CA LEU A 63 -4.36 -0.02 12.95
C LEU A 63 -2.88 -0.22 13.28
N ALA A 64 -2.54 -1.31 13.98
CA ALA A 64 -1.16 -1.70 14.23
C ALA A 64 -0.53 -2.43 13.03
N ASN A 65 -1.30 -2.73 11.98
CA ASN A 65 -0.77 -3.23 10.72
C ASN A 65 -0.24 -2.03 9.90
N PRO A 66 1.07 -1.94 9.64
CA PRO A 66 1.61 -0.80 8.93
C PRO A 66 1.09 -0.73 7.49
N CYS A 67 0.73 -1.86 6.86
CA CYS A 67 0.15 -1.87 5.51
C CYS A 67 -1.25 -1.25 5.51
N PHE A 68 -2.05 -1.54 6.54
CA PHE A 68 -3.35 -0.91 6.73
C PHE A 68 -3.19 0.60 6.94
N ALA A 69 -2.32 1.03 7.86
CA ALA A 69 -2.08 2.44 8.12
C ALA A 69 -1.59 3.19 6.87
N SER A 70 -0.66 2.59 6.11
CA SER A 70 -0.14 3.17 4.87
C SER A 70 -1.19 3.26 3.75
N SER A 71 -2.25 2.44 3.79
CA SER A 71 -3.36 2.54 2.84
C SER A 71 -4.08 3.89 2.95
N LEU A 72 -4.06 4.55 4.11
CA LEU A 72 -4.64 5.89 4.27
C LEU A 72 -3.93 6.97 3.44
N LEU A 73 -2.67 6.77 3.05
CA LEU A 73 -1.98 7.65 2.12
C LEU A 73 -2.66 7.66 0.74
N THR A 74 -3.27 6.54 0.36
CA THR A 74 -4.08 6.46 -0.87
C THR A 74 -5.29 7.37 -0.79
N SER A 75 -5.93 7.49 0.38
CA SER A 75 -7.03 8.44 0.59
C SER A 75 -6.59 9.88 0.35
N PHE A 76 -5.39 10.25 0.80
CA PHE A 76 -4.81 11.57 0.54
C PHE A 76 -4.54 11.79 -0.95
N SER A 77 -3.93 10.80 -1.64
CA SER A 77 -3.71 10.87 -3.09
C SER A 77 -5.02 11.03 -3.88
N VAL A 78 -6.08 10.32 -3.48
CA VAL A 78 -7.41 10.44 -4.09
C VAL A 78 -8.02 11.82 -3.84
N SER A 79 -7.92 12.31 -2.60
CA SER A 79 -8.42 13.64 -2.23
C SER A 79 -7.78 14.74 -3.07
N GLU A 80 -6.48 14.66 -3.32
CA GLU A 80 -5.77 15.62 -4.16
C GLU A 80 -6.19 15.54 -5.63
N ALA A 81 -6.43 14.34 -6.17
CA ALA A 81 -6.98 14.17 -7.52
C ALA A 81 -8.39 14.77 -7.65
N CYS A 82 -9.24 14.60 -6.62
CA CYS A 82 -10.55 15.25 -6.53
C CYS A 82 -10.43 16.77 -6.52
N ARG A 83 -9.54 17.32 -5.67
CA ARG A 83 -9.33 18.77 -5.51
C ARG A 83 -8.92 19.43 -6.82
N ARG A 84 -8.19 18.71 -7.68
CA ARG A 84 -7.74 19.18 -9.00
C ARG A 84 -8.73 18.90 -10.13
N GLY A 85 -9.89 18.28 -9.85
CA GLY A 85 -10.90 17.98 -10.87
C GLY A 85 -10.55 16.80 -11.79
N VAL A 86 -9.49 16.03 -11.47
CA VAL A 86 -8.98 14.93 -12.30
C VAL A 86 -9.25 13.55 -11.69
N TYR A 87 -10.28 13.45 -10.83
CA TYR A 87 -10.64 12.22 -10.12
C TYR A 87 -11.00 11.06 -11.04
N VAL A 88 -11.66 11.32 -12.18
CA VAL A 88 -12.06 10.26 -13.11
C VAL A 88 -10.83 9.50 -13.63
N PRO A 89 -9.81 10.16 -14.22
CA PRO A 89 -8.59 9.46 -14.62
C PRO A 89 -7.75 9.03 -13.40
N PHE A 90 -7.48 9.92 -12.44
CA PHE A 90 -6.41 9.68 -11.46
C PHE A 90 -6.88 9.28 -10.05
N GLY A 91 -8.19 9.20 -9.80
CA GLY A 91 -8.77 8.91 -8.49
C GLY A 91 -9.53 7.58 -8.39
N ILE A 92 -10.22 7.14 -9.45
CA ILE A 92 -11.02 5.89 -9.43
C ILE A 92 -10.15 4.66 -9.17
N GLY A 93 -9.06 4.51 -9.91
CA GLY A 93 -8.13 3.37 -9.76
C GLY A 93 -7.57 3.28 -8.34
N PRO A 94 -6.94 4.34 -7.81
CA PRO A 94 -6.46 4.36 -6.44
C PRO A 94 -7.56 4.14 -5.39
N THR A 95 -8.79 4.59 -5.63
CA THR A 95 -9.93 4.30 -4.74
C THR A 95 -10.27 2.81 -4.70
N ALA A 96 -10.27 2.12 -5.84
CA ALA A 96 -10.49 0.67 -5.90
C ALA A 96 -9.36 -0.11 -5.19
N VAL A 97 -8.11 0.33 -5.36
CA VAL A 97 -6.96 -0.22 -4.63
C VAL A 97 -7.12 0.01 -3.13
N LEU A 98 -7.45 1.21 -2.68
CA LEU A 98 -7.70 1.53 -1.27
C LEU A 98 -8.77 0.60 -0.67
N ALA A 99 -9.91 0.46 -1.34
CA ALA A 99 -11.02 -0.35 -0.84
C ALA A 99 -10.62 -1.82 -0.69
N SER A 100 -10.00 -2.41 -1.72
CA SER A 100 -9.54 -3.80 -1.68
C SER A 100 -8.45 -4.03 -0.63
N SER A 101 -7.49 -3.10 -0.49
CA SER A 101 -6.44 -3.16 0.52
C SER A 101 -6.97 -3.05 1.95
N VAL A 102 -7.89 -2.13 2.23
CA VAL A 102 -8.52 -2.02 3.56
C VAL A 102 -9.25 -3.32 3.92
N ILE A 103 -10.00 -3.89 2.97
CA ILE A 103 -10.72 -5.16 3.18
C ILE A 103 -9.77 -6.30 3.49
N TYR A 104 -8.66 -6.41 2.74
CA TYR A 104 -7.67 -7.47 2.95
C TYR A 104 -6.89 -7.28 4.27
N TRP A 105 -6.31 -6.10 4.50
CA TRP A 105 -5.44 -5.83 5.64
C TRP A 105 -6.16 -5.75 6.98
N SER A 106 -7.49 -5.61 6.98
CA SER A 106 -8.30 -5.74 8.20
C SER A 106 -8.24 -7.14 8.80
N ASN A 107 -8.10 -8.19 7.99
CA ASN A 107 -7.95 -9.56 8.44
C ASN A 107 -7.13 -10.37 7.41
N PRO A 108 -5.81 -10.24 7.42
CA PRO A 108 -4.98 -10.73 6.34
C PRO A 108 -4.77 -12.25 6.45
N ILE A 109 -5.32 -12.95 5.47
CA ILE A 109 -5.17 -14.40 5.27
C ILE A 109 -4.51 -14.59 3.90
N LYS A 110 -3.34 -15.25 3.89
CA LYS A 110 -2.49 -15.39 2.70
C LYS A 110 -3.25 -15.95 1.50
N GLU A 111 -3.85 -17.13 1.65
CA GLU A 111 -4.57 -17.85 0.59
C GLU A 111 -6.08 -17.53 0.60
N SER A 112 -6.43 -16.24 0.63
CA SER A 112 -7.84 -15.82 0.65
C SER A 112 -8.25 -15.11 -0.64
N LEU A 113 -9.53 -15.23 -1.02
CA LEU A 113 -10.09 -14.50 -2.17
C LEU A 113 -9.85 -12.98 -2.04
N ARG A 114 -9.93 -12.43 -0.82
CA ARG A 114 -9.63 -11.02 -0.54
C ARG A 114 -8.23 -10.63 -0.97
N ARG A 115 -7.24 -11.51 -0.75
CA ARG A 115 -5.86 -11.29 -1.19
C ARG A 115 -5.76 -11.33 -2.72
N THR A 116 -6.41 -12.29 -3.36
CA THR A 116 -6.43 -12.38 -4.83
C THR A 116 -7.02 -11.11 -5.46
N VAL A 117 -8.14 -10.62 -4.92
CA VAL A 117 -8.78 -9.38 -5.36
C VAL A 117 -7.89 -8.16 -5.14
N ASP A 118 -7.28 -8.02 -3.96
CA ASP A 118 -6.34 -6.94 -3.64
C ASP A 118 -5.14 -6.91 -4.60
N LEU A 119 -4.50 -8.07 -4.83
CA LEU A 119 -3.39 -8.16 -5.79
C LEU A 119 -3.81 -7.84 -7.22
N PHE A 120 -5.00 -8.27 -7.64
CA PHE A 120 -5.54 -7.94 -8.95
C PHE A 120 -5.79 -6.44 -9.09
N ALA A 121 -6.47 -5.83 -8.11
CA ALA A 121 -6.77 -4.41 -8.09
C ALA A 121 -5.50 -3.56 -8.14
N VAL A 122 -4.45 -3.92 -7.38
CA VAL A 122 -3.15 -3.23 -7.41
C VAL A 122 -2.51 -3.31 -8.80
N ARG A 123 -2.43 -4.51 -9.39
CA ARG A 123 -1.78 -4.69 -10.71
C ARG A 123 -2.51 -3.95 -11.82
N VAL A 124 -3.84 -4.09 -11.88
CA VAL A 124 -4.67 -3.40 -12.87
C VAL A 124 -4.63 -1.90 -12.64
N GLY A 125 -4.73 -1.44 -11.37
CA GLY A 125 -4.64 -0.03 -11.01
C GLY A 125 -3.32 0.61 -11.43
N MET A 126 -2.19 -0.08 -11.21
CA MET A 126 -0.88 0.37 -11.68
C MET A 126 -0.83 0.45 -13.20
N ALA A 127 -1.27 -0.59 -13.92
CA ALA A 127 -1.24 -0.60 -15.38
C ALA A 127 -2.11 0.53 -15.98
N VAL A 128 -3.31 0.71 -15.45
CA VAL A 128 -4.22 1.80 -15.85
C VAL A 128 -3.58 3.15 -15.56
N GLN A 129 -2.95 3.34 -14.40
CA GLN A 129 -2.31 4.61 -14.08
C GLN A 129 -1.12 4.95 -14.99
N VAL A 130 -0.31 3.96 -15.39
CA VAL A 130 0.73 4.18 -16.41
C VAL A 130 0.13 4.60 -17.74
N LEU A 131 -0.93 3.92 -18.19
CA LEU A 131 -1.62 4.25 -19.45
C LEU A 131 -2.24 5.65 -19.42
N LEU A 132 -2.84 6.04 -18.29
CA LEU A 132 -3.42 7.36 -18.12
C LEU A 132 -2.35 8.45 -18.04
N ALA A 133 -1.25 8.21 -17.32
CA ALA A 133 -0.10 9.13 -17.31
C ALA A 133 0.51 9.30 -18.70
N TRP A 134 0.61 8.22 -19.49
CA TRP A 134 1.08 8.29 -20.88
C TRP A 134 0.16 9.14 -21.77
N ARG A 135 -1.16 9.00 -21.59
CA ARG A 135 -2.16 9.62 -22.47
C ARG A 135 -2.52 11.05 -22.09
N TYR A 136 -2.59 11.36 -20.79
CA TYR A 136 -3.16 12.60 -20.27
C TYR A 136 -2.16 13.46 -19.51
N CYS A 137 -0.90 13.05 -19.38
CA CYS A 137 0.12 13.88 -18.77
C CYS A 137 1.21 14.25 -19.76
N SER A 138 1.89 15.38 -19.51
CA SER A 138 3.11 15.73 -20.24
C SER A 138 4.17 14.62 -20.09
N GLY A 139 5.08 14.51 -21.08
CA GLY A 139 6.07 13.43 -21.14
C GLY A 139 7.01 13.31 -19.91
N ARG A 140 7.05 14.30 -19.02
CA ARG A 140 7.80 14.27 -17.76
C ARG A 140 7.13 13.42 -16.67
N ALA A 141 5.84 13.12 -16.79
CA ALA A 141 5.08 12.38 -15.77
C ALA A 141 5.37 10.87 -15.79
N LEU A 142 5.60 10.28 -16.97
CA LEU A 142 5.81 8.85 -17.12
C LEU A 142 7.06 8.34 -16.38
N PRO A 143 8.24 9.00 -16.47
CA PRO A 143 9.38 8.60 -15.66
C PRO A 143 9.12 8.65 -14.15
N LEU A 144 8.32 9.61 -13.68
CA LEU A 144 8.01 9.76 -12.25
C LEU A 144 7.16 8.60 -11.73
N ILE A 145 6.11 8.22 -12.46
CA ILE A 145 5.25 7.10 -12.05
C ILE A 145 6.01 5.76 -12.13
N LEU A 146 6.83 5.56 -13.17
CA LEU A 146 7.65 4.36 -13.30
C LEU A 146 8.69 4.26 -12.18
N ALA A 147 9.39 5.36 -11.86
CA ALA A 147 10.33 5.39 -10.75
C ALA A 147 9.66 5.06 -9.41
N GLY A 148 8.48 5.62 -9.15
CA GLY A 148 7.69 5.28 -7.96
C GLY A 148 7.32 3.80 -7.89
N TYR A 149 6.91 3.19 -9.01
CA TYR A 149 6.57 1.77 -9.06
C TYR A 149 7.78 0.85 -8.93
N THR A 150 8.92 1.22 -9.52
CA THR A 150 10.18 0.50 -9.33
C THR A 150 10.64 0.54 -7.88
N ALA A 151 10.60 1.71 -7.23
CA ALA A 151 10.92 1.85 -5.81
C ALA A 151 9.97 1.04 -4.93
N GLY A 152 8.66 1.09 -5.21
CA GLY A 152 7.66 0.27 -4.52
C GLY A 152 7.88 -1.23 -4.69
N GLY A 153 8.26 -1.67 -5.90
CA GLY A 153 8.63 -3.05 -6.19
C GLY A 153 9.86 -3.53 -5.41
N ALA A 154 10.87 -2.66 -5.28
CA ALA A 154 12.03 -2.93 -4.44
C ALA A 154 11.65 -3.07 -2.96
N CYS A 155 10.80 -2.17 -2.44
CA CYS A 155 10.24 -2.28 -1.08
C CYS A 155 9.46 -3.58 -0.86
N TYR A 156 8.64 -3.99 -1.83
CA TYR A 156 7.94 -5.27 -1.78
C TYR A 156 8.91 -6.45 -1.69
N ALA A 157 9.94 -6.47 -2.54
CA ALA A 157 10.95 -7.53 -2.59
C ALA A 157 11.74 -7.62 -1.28
N CYS A 158 12.29 -6.49 -0.82
CA CYS A 158 13.03 -6.42 0.44
C CYS A 158 12.16 -6.80 1.64
N GLY A 159 10.92 -6.29 1.69
CA GLY A 159 9.98 -6.62 2.77
C GLY A 159 9.65 -8.11 2.81
N ARG A 160 9.50 -8.74 1.65
CA ARG A 160 9.27 -10.19 1.54
C ARG A 160 10.46 -10.98 2.06
N ILE A 161 11.68 -10.66 1.59
CA ILE A 161 12.92 -11.32 2.01
C ILE A 161 13.09 -11.24 3.53
N LEU A 162 12.93 -10.03 4.11
CA LEU A 162 13.01 -9.83 5.56
C LEU A 162 11.97 -10.67 6.32
N THR A 163 10.76 -10.78 5.79
CA THR A 163 9.69 -11.57 6.41
C THR A 163 10.00 -13.07 6.38
N VAL A 164 10.46 -13.59 5.24
CA VAL A 164 10.86 -15.01 5.08
C VAL A 164 12.04 -15.36 6.00
N ARG A 165 12.98 -14.43 6.19
CA ARG A 165 14.11 -14.57 7.12
C ARG A 165 13.76 -14.35 8.60
N GLY A 166 12.47 -14.28 8.95
CA GLY A 166 12.00 -14.17 10.34
C GLY A 166 11.91 -12.74 10.91
N ALA A 167 12.38 -11.72 10.19
CA ALA A 167 12.24 -10.31 10.59
C ALA A 167 10.85 -9.75 10.21
N VAL A 168 9.78 -10.40 10.69
CA VAL A 168 8.39 -10.18 10.22
C VAL A 168 7.94 -8.72 10.31
N LEU A 169 8.09 -8.07 11.47
CA LEU A 169 7.63 -6.68 11.65
C LEU A 169 8.43 -5.70 10.79
N ALA A 170 9.75 -5.87 10.73
CA ALA A 170 10.61 -5.03 9.89
C ALA A 170 10.29 -5.22 8.40
N GLY A 171 10.09 -6.47 7.97
CA GLY A 171 9.68 -6.81 6.61
C GLY A 171 8.35 -6.16 6.22
N HIS A 172 7.37 -6.16 7.12
CA HIS A 172 6.10 -5.46 6.88
C HIS A 172 6.25 -3.95 6.81
N ARG A 173 7.07 -3.33 7.68
CA ARG A 173 7.36 -1.88 7.60
C ARG A 173 8.02 -1.51 6.28
N VAL A 174 8.98 -2.30 5.80
CA VAL A 174 9.62 -2.09 4.49
C VAL A 174 8.61 -2.31 3.36
N HIS A 175 7.79 -3.36 3.43
CA HIS A 175 6.74 -3.63 2.45
C HIS A 175 5.79 -2.44 2.28
N CYS A 176 5.47 -1.72 3.35
CA CYS A 176 4.61 -0.53 3.29
C CYS A 176 5.13 0.55 2.33
N GLY A 177 6.43 0.54 2.03
CA GLY A 177 7.02 1.39 1.00
C GLY A 177 6.32 1.26 -0.36
N VAL A 178 5.72 0.10 -0.68
CA VAL A 178 4.91 -0.05 -1.90
C VAL A 178 3.75 0.94 -1.96
N HIS A 179 3.07 1.15 -0.83
CA HIS A 179 1.97 2.11 -0.73
C HIS A 179 2.49 3.54 -0.75
N VAL A 180 3.64 3.80 -0.12
CA VAL A 180 4.25 5.14 -0.10
C VAL A 180 4.66 5.59 -1.49
N PHE A 181 5.49 4.80 -2.18
CA PHE A 181 6.04 5.19 -3.47
C PHE A 181 5.01 5.17 -4.60
N ALA A 182 4.04 4.25 -4.56
CA ALA A 182 2.95 4.26 -5.54
C ALA A 182 2.08 5.52 -5.42
N ASN A 183 1.74 5.93 -4.19
CA ASN A 183 0.95 7.13 -3.97
C ASN A 183 1.74 8.43 -4.18
N LEU A 184 3.04 8.43 -3.85
CA LEU A 184 3.91 9.56 -4.18
C LEU A 184 4.00 9.73 -5.71
N GLY A 185 4.15 8.65 -6.47
CA GLY A 185 4.06 8.68 -7.92
C GLY A 185 2.75 9.29 -8.41
N ASN A 186 1.61 8.82 -7.89
CA ASN A 186 0.30 9.36 -8.23
C ASN A 186 0.17 10.87 -7.92
N LEU A 187 0.71 11.33 -6.80
CA LEU A 187 0.69 12.75 -6.42
C LEU A 187 1.59 13.61 -7.32
N LEU A 188 2.79 13.10 -7.63
CA LEU A 188 3.79 13.82 -8.42
C LEU A 188 3.39 13.99 -9.88
N ILE A 189 2.51 13.13 -10.43
CA ILE A 189 2.01 13.29 -11.80
C ILE A 189 0.88 14.31 -11.93
N LEU A 190 0.15 14.63 -10.85
CA LEU A 190 -1.01 15.53 -10.93
C LEU A 190 -0.72 16.94 -11.47
N PRO A 191 0.44 17.57 -11.20
CA PRO A 191 0.80 18.86 -11.81
C PRO A 191 1.05 18.79 -13.32
N TYR A 192 1.19 17.59 -13.89
CA TYR A 192 1.54 17.38 -15.30
C TYR A 192 0.36 16.95 -16.16
N VAL A 193 -0.85 16.85 -15.59
CA VAL A 193 -2.08 16.52 -16.32
C VAL A 193 -2.44 17.67 -17.26
N VAL A 194 -2.79 17.33 -18.51
CA VAL A 194 -3.09 18.25 -19.62
C VAL A 194 -4.56 18.14 -20.01
#